data_AF-A0A2A9L3J1-F1
#
_entry.id   AF-A0A2A9L3J1-F1
#
_cell.length_a   1.000
_cell.length_b   1.000
_cell.length_c   1.000
_cell.angle_alpha   90.00
_cell.angle_beta   90.00
_cell.angle_gamma   90.00
#
_symmetry.space_group_name_H-M   'P 1'
#
loop_
_entity.id
_entity.type
_entity.pdbx_description
1 polymer ?
#
loop_
_entity_poly.entity_id
_entity_poly.type
_entity_poly.pdbx_seq_one_letter_code
_entity_poly.pdbx_strand_id
1 'polypeptide(L)'
;MRIRHACPWAGRAGTAQAGQAMVEILVIGGGVLLAAFLALSMLGHLSDARDRALMGSRYAAWERTVYLDDSGWHAPGGAATKTDTQIRSEMAQRVLGHGTRLTGADGARGALSSTPEPMWRDVAGRDMLRSYDDIAVSHVAGTTGTAVDKSMSMLDTLSDIGAGFDLPVKNQENARVSVRLAYDNPTLSSLWPSWQGLTFSDNTAILTNGWTADGSDHAKTLIAGAVPTAKGDLIGVGLDAFAPLGSDILGLKLGKIEPDVVPQDRLGGR
;
A
#
# COMPACT_ATOMS: atom_id res chain seq x y z
N MET A 1 44.39 -50.98 -83.15
CA MET A 1 43.01 -50.52 -82.96
C MET A 1 42.34 -51.37 -81.88
N ARG A 2 42.23 -50.85 -80.65
CA ARG A 2 41.41 -51.42 -79.58
C ARG A 2 41.15 -50.32 -78.55
N ILE A 3 40.00 -49.66 -78.67
CA ILE A 3 39.52 -48.66 -77.72
C ILE A 3 38.74 -49.42 -76.65
N ARG A 4 39.20 -49.37 -75.40
CA ARG A 4 38.44 -49.86 -74.25
C ARG A 4 37.77 -48.68 -73.57
N HIS A 5 36.44 -48.73 -73.54
CA HIS A 5 35.61 -47.92 -72.66
C HIS A 5 35.89 -48.25 -71.20
N ALA A 6 36.03 -47.22 -70.36
CA ALA A 6 35.78 -47.32 -68.93
C ALA A 6 35.31 -45.96 -68.42
N CYS A 7 34.02 -45.88 -68.14
CA CYS A 7 33.42 -44.82 -67.34
C CYS A 7 33.29 -45.36 -65.91
N PRO A 8 33.78 -44.66 -64.87
CA PRO A 8 33.38 -44.95 -63.51
C PRO A 8 32.62 -43.76 -62.93
N TRP A 9 31.30 -43.76 -63.12
CA TRP A 9 30.37 -43.10 -62.21
C TRP A 9 30.26 -43.96 -60.96
N ALA A 10 31.20 -43.79 -60.03
CA ALA A 10 31.07 -44.32 -58.68
C ALA A 10 30.16 -43.38 -57.88
N GLY A 11 28.92 -43.82 -57.66
CA GLY A 11 27.94 -43.14 -56.83
C GLY A 11 28.50 -42.88 -55.43
N ARG A 12 28.32 -41.66 -54.94
CA ARG A 12 28.45 -41.38 -53.51
C ARG A 12 27.11 -41.65 -52.85
N ALA A 13 27.18 -42.42 -51.76
CA ALA A 13 26.08 -42.88 -50.94
C ALA A 13 25.12 -41.74 -50.56
N GLY A 14 23.90 -41.80 -51.08
CA GLY A 14 22.76 -41.20 -50.41
C GLY A 14 22.25 -42.22 -49.41
N THR A 15 22.47 -42.02 -48.11
CA THR A 15 21.74 -42.67 -47.01
C THR A 15 22.30 -42.18 -45.66
N ALA A 16 21.89 -40.98 -45.25
CA ALA A 16 21.91 -40.57 -43.83
C ALA A 16 20.93 -39.42 -43.50
N GLN A 17 20.00 -39.06 -44.40
CA GLN A 17 19.28 -37.77 -44.28
C GLN A 17 17.88 -37.88 -43.64
N ALA A 18 17.26 -39.06 -43.59
CA ALA A 18 15.88 -39.21 -43.11
C ALA A 18 15.74 -39.21 -41.58
N GLY A 19 16.77 -39.64 -40.83
CA GLY A 19 16.77 -39.62 -39.36
C GLY A 19 17.19 -38.28 -38.75
N GLN A 20 18.06 -37.54 -39.45
CA GLN A 20 18.59 -36.27 -38.98
C GLN A 20 17.51 -35.19 -38.86
N ALA A 21 16.61 -35.09 -39.84
CA ALA A 21 15.54 -34.09 -39.84
C ALA A 21 14.54 -34.30 -38.67
N MET A 22 14.22 -35.56 -38.33
CA MET A 22 13.35 -35.89 -37.20
C MET A 22 14.01 -35.51 -35.86
N VAL A 23 15.31 -35.79 -35.71
CA VAL A 23 16.08 -35.42 -34.50
C VAL A 23 16.21 -33.90 -34.38
N GLU A 24 16.46 -33.20 -35.49
CA GLU A 24 16.58 -31.74 -35.51
C GLU A 24 15.25 -31.07 -35.14
N ILE A 25 14.12 -31.53 -35.69
CA ILE A 25 12.79 -31.05 -35.30
C ILE A 25 12.51 -31.36 -33.82
N LEU A 26 12.91 -32.53 -33.32
CA LEU A 26 12.70 -32.89 -31.92
C LEU A 26 13.55 -32.03 -30.97
N VAL A 27 14.81 -31.77 -31.32
CA VAL A 27 15.70 -30.94 -30.51
C VAL A 27 15.25 -29.48 -30.54
N ILE A 28 14.95 -28.93 -31.72
CA ILE A 28 14.49 -27.54 -31.85
C ILE A 28 13.10 -27.37 -31.23
N GLY A 29 12.15 -28.22 -31.61
CA GLY A 29 10.78 -28.17 -31.08
C GLY A 29 10.72 -28.41 -29.58
N GLY A 30 11.44 -29.41 -29.08
CA GLY A 30 11.56 -29.69 -27.66
C GLY A 30 12.22 -28.55 -26.89
N GLY A 31 13.29 -27.96 -27.44
CA GLY A 31 13.96 -26.79 -26.87
C GLY A 31 13.04 -25.57 -26.76
N VAL A 32 12.26 -25.29 -27.82
CA VAL A 32 11.29 -24.18 -27.82
C VAL A 32 10.18 -24.41 -26.79
N LEU A 33 9.63 -25.62 -26.71
CA LEU A 33 8.60 -25.95 -25.71
C LEU A 33 9.14 -25.83 -24.29
N LEU A 34 10.35 -26.33 -24.02
CA LEU A 34 10.99 -26.22 -22.70
C LEU A 34 11.17 -24.75 -22.30
N ALA A 35 11.69 -23.92 -23.21
CA ALA A 35 11.84 -22.49 -22.98
C ALA A 35 10.49 -21.80 -22.70
N ALA A 36 9.44 -22.17 -23.45
CA ALA A 36 8.08 -21.66 -23.24
C ALA A 36 7.51 -22.05 -21.86
N PHE A 37 7.68 -23.29 -21.43
CA PHE A 37 7.24 -23.75 -20.11
C PHE A 37 7.96 -23.01 -18.97
N LEU A 38 9.29 -22.82 -19.09
CA LEU A 38 10.06 -22.05 -18.11
C LEU A 38 9.60 -20.58 -18.07
N ALA A 39 9.31 -19.99 -19.23
CA ALA A 39 8.79 -18.62 -19.30
C ALA A 39 7.40 -18.49 -18.65
N LEU A 40 6.49 -19.44 -18.90
CA LEU A 40 5.16 -19.45 -18.26
C LEU A 40 5.25 -19.64 -16.74
N SER A 41 6.13 -20.53 -16.27
CA SER A 41 6.38 -20.69 -14.83
C SER A 41 6.89 -19.38 -14.23
N MET A 42 7.90 -18.75 -14.84
CA MET A 42 8.43 -17.47 -14.38
C MET A 42 7.36 -16.38 -14.35
N LEU A 43 6.48 -16.33 -15.35
CA LEU A 43 5.38 -15.38 -15.36
C LEU A 43 4.45 -15.54 -14.14
N GLY A 44 4.17 -16.78 -13.73
CA GLY A 44 3.40 -17.06 -12.51
C GLY A 44 4.09 -16.53 -11.25
N HIS A 45 5.40 -16.73 -11.11
CA HIS A 45 6.18 -16.23 -9.97
C HIS A 45 6.18 -14.69 -9.93
N LEU A 46 6.32 -14.05 -11.09
CA LEU A 46 6.29 -12.59 -11.21
C LEU A 46 4.89 -11.99 -10.99
N SER A 47 3.85 -12.70 -11.40
CA SER A 47 2.46 -12.31 -11.14
C SER A 47 2.17 -12.29 -9.63
N ASP A 48 2.56 -13.34 -8.90
CA ASP A 48 2.41 -13.36 -7.44
C ASP A 48 3.21 -12.23 -6.78
N ALA A 49 4.42 -11.93 -7.26
CA ALA A 49 5.20 -10.79 -6.78
C ALA A 49 4.51 -9.44 -6.97
N ARG A 50 3.88 -9.24 -8.14
CA ARG A 50 3.06 -8.06 -8.42
C ARG A 50 1.85 -7.96 -7.50
N ASP A 51 1.13 -9.07 -7.31
CA ASP A 51 -0.05 -9.11 -6.45
C ASP A 51 0.30 -8.83 -4.98
N ARG A 52 1.47 -9.31 -4.52
CA ARG A 52 1.98 -9.03 -3.17
C ARG A 52 2.40 -7.58 -2.99
N ALA A 53 2.98 -6.94 -4.01
CA ALA A 53 3.24 -5.50 -3.99
C ALA A 53 1.93 -4.69 -3.91
N LEU A 54 0.90 -5.09 -4.68
CA LEU A 54 -0.43 -4.49 -4.62
C LEU A 54 -1.07 -4.66 -3.24
N MET A 55 -1.10 -5.87 -2.69
CA MET A 55 -1.60 -6.14 -1.33
C MET A 55 -0.82 -5.34 -0.28
N GLY A 56 0.50 -5.25 -0.42
CA GLY A 56 1.36 -4.44 0.43
C GLY A 56 0.98 -2.96 0.42
N SER A 57 0.71 -2.39 -0.76
CA SER A 57 0.27 -0.99 -0.87
C SER A 57 -1.11 -0.75 -0.23
N ARG A 58 -2.05 -1.70 -0.39
CA ARG A 58 -3.36 -1.63 0.26
C ARG A 58 -3.24 -1.72 1.77
N TYR A 59 -2.38 -2.61 2.26
CA TYR A 59 -2.08 -2.74 3.67
C TYR A 59 -1.48 -1.45 4.24
N ALA A 60 -0.46 -0.90 3.58
CA ALA A 60 0.17 0.36 4.01
C ALA A 60 -0.81 1.54 3.99
N ALA A 61 -1.66 1.64 2.96
CA ALA A 61 -2.69 2.68 2.90
C ALA A 61 -3.72 2.54 4.03
N TRP A 62 -4.14 1.31 4.33
CA TRP A 62 -5.05 1.04 5.45
C TRP A 62 -4.42 1.37 6.80
N GLU A 63 -3.15 1.00 7.02
CA GLU A 63 -2.43 1.33 8.25
C GLU A 63 -2.38 2.85 8.46
N ARG A 64 -2.28 3.66 7.40
CA ARG A 64 -2.34 5.14 7.48
C ARG A 64 -3.71 5.69 7.87
N THR A 65 -4.78 4.93 7.66
CA THR A 65 -6.13 5.34 8.12
C THR A 65 -6.33 5.15 9.63
N VAL A 66 -5.53 4.28 10.25
CA VAL A 66 -5.63 3.93 11.69
C VAL A 66 -4.48 4.53 12.48
N TYR A 67 -3.28 4.54 11.90
CA TYR A 67 -2.05 5.00 12.52
C TYR A 67 -1.47 6.20 11.78
N LEU A 68 -1.30 7.27 12.53
CA LEU A 68 -0.80 8.53 12.01
C LEU A 68 0.74 8.54 11.97
N ASP A 69 1.32 9.44 11.18
CA ASP A 69 2.77 9.66 11.15
C ASP A 69 3.23 10.84 12.02
N ASP A 70 2.32 11.72 12.45
CA ASP A 70 2.60 12.88 13.30
C ASP A 70 1.78 12.87 14.61
N SER A 71 2.48 13.05 15.73
CA SER A 71 1.90 13.18 17.07
C SER A 71 1.53 14.61 17.46
N GLY A 72 1.96 15.61 16.70
CA GLY A 72 1.90 17.04 17.09
C GLY A 72 0.48 17.62 17.16
N TRP A 73 -0.41 17.19 16.27
CA TRP A 73 -1.80 17.69 16.18
C TRP A 73 -2.78 16.93 17.08
N HIS A 74 -2.57 15.62 17.26
CA HIS A 74 -3.51 14.72 17.95
C HIS A 74 -3.18 14.54 19.44
N ALA A 75 -2.70 15.60 20.08
CA ALA A 75 -2.12 15.56 21.42
C ALA A 75 -3.08 15.32 22.61
N PRO A 76 -4.43 15.30 22.53
CA PRO A 76 -5.24 14.88 23.66
C PRO A 76 -5.64 13.40 23.49
N GLY A 77 -4.78 12.48 23.92
CA GLY A 77 -5.15 11.06 24.07
C GLY A 77 -4.08 10.01 23.69
N GLY A 78 -2.98 10.41 23.04
CA GLY A 78 -1.93 9.46 22.63
C GLY A 78 -2.31 8.68 21.38
N ALA A 79 -2.62 9.40 20.30
CA ALA A 79 -2.90 8.80 18.99
C ALA A 79 -1.84 7.74 18.63
N ALA A 80 -2.30 6.58 18.18
CA ALA A 80 -1.41 5.49 17.84
C ALA A 80 -0.61 5.85 16.58
N THR A 81 0.70 6.01 16.71
CA THR A 81 1.58 6.36 15.58
C THR A 81 2.32 5.15 15.03
N LYS A 82 2.51 5.10 13.71
CA LYS A 82 3.43 4.15 13.05
C LYS A 82 4.28 4.84 12.00
N THR A 83 5.57 4.53 11.99
CA THR A 83 6.50 4.99 10.95
C THR A 83 6.42 4.11 9.71
N ASP A 84 6.83 4.63 8.56
CA ASP A 84 6.93 3.84 7.31
C ASP A 84 7.86 2.62 7.47
N THR A 85 8.89 2.72 8.32
CA THR A 85 9.79 1.60 8.64
C THR A 85 9.08 0.51 9.45
N GLN A 86 8.19 0.89 10.37
CA GLN A 86 7.37 -0.09 11.09
C GLN A 86 6.39 -0.78 10.14
N ILE A 87 5.69 -0.02 9.29
CA ILE A 87 4.77 -0.58 8.29
C ILE A 87 5.52 -1.49 7.31
N ARG A 88 6.73 -1.10 6.87
CA ARG A 88 7.60 -1.94 6.03
C ARG A 88 7.97 -3.24 6.71
N SER A 89 8.33 -3.20 8.00
CA SER A 89 8.64 -4.39 8.79
C SER A 89 7.43 -5.30 8.93
N GLU A 90 6.25 -4.75 9.25
CA GLU A 90 5.00 -5.53 9.30
C GLU A 90 4.69 -6.15 7.93
N MET A 91 4.78 -5.39 6.85
CA MET A 91 4.53 -5.90 5.50
C MET A 91 5.49 -7.05 5.12
N ALA A 92 6.77 -6.92 5.43
CA ALA A 92 7.77 -7.97 5.17
C ALA A 92 7.44 -9.29 5.90
N GLN A 93 6.81 -9.21 7.06
CA GLN A 93 6.42 -10.38 7.84
C GLN A 93 5.03 -10.90 7.45
N ARG A 94 4.05 -10.02 7.33
CA ARG A 94 2.62 -10.35 7.23
C ARG A 94 2.12 -10.56 5.80
N VAL A 95 2.68 -9.83 4.84
CA VAL A 95 2.26 -9.87 3.43
C VAL A 95 3.23 -10.68 2.59
N LEU A 96 4.54 -10.45 2.77
CA LEU A 96 5.58 -11.11 1.98
C LEU A 96 6.03 -12.46 2.58
N GLY A 97 5.78 -12.67 3.87
CA GLY A 97 6.05 -13.94 4.52
C GLY A 97 4.98 -14.99 4.21
N HIS A 98 5.39 -16.25 4.23
CA HIS A 98 4.48 -17.39 4.03
C HIS A 98 4.17 -18.06 5.37
N GLY A 99 2.87 -18.17 5.71
CA GLY A 99 2.44 -18.86 6.94
C GLY A 99 3.04 -18.27 8.23
N THR A 100 3.39 -16.98 8.22
CA THR A 100 3.97 -16.31 9.38
C THR A 100 2.94 -16.13 10.47
N ARG A 101 3.36 -16.38 11.72
CA ARG A 101 2.54 -16.01 12.88
C ARG A 101 2.57 -14.50 13.04
N LEU A 102 1.40 -13.88 12.94
CA LEU A 102 1.23 -12.44 13.15
C LEU A 102 1.40 -12.10 14.64
N THR A 103 2.21 -11.08 14.91
CA THR A 103 2.45 -10.60 16.28
C THR A 103 2.50 -9.07 16.32
N GLY A 104 2.25 -8.48 17.50
CA GLY A 104 2.44 -7.04 17.69
C GLY A 104 3.89 -6.57 17.53
N ALA A 105 4.87 -7.49 17.58
CA ALA A 105 6.29 -7.18 17.44
C ALA A 105 6.77 -7.12 15.97
N ASP A 106 5.91 -7.42 14.99
CA ASP A 106 6.30 -7.50 13.58
C ASP A 106 6.86 -6.17 13.06
N GLY A 107 6.37 -5.03 13.57
CA GLY A 107 6.84 -3.69 13.21
C GLY A 107 8.25 -3.34 13.69
N ALA A 108 8.82 -4.11 14.61
CA ALA A 108 10.15 -3.87 15.15
C ALA A 108 11.24 -4.81 14.60
N ARG A 109 10.88 -5.74 13.70
CA ARG A 109 11.83 -6.78 13.25
C ARG A 109 12.93 -6.27 12.31
N GLY A 110 12.63 -5.33 11.42
CA GLY A 110 13.61 -4.78 10.47
C GLY A 110 14.29 -5.83 9.59
N ALA A 111 13.58 -6.92 9.25
CA ALA A 111 14.13 -8.05 8.51
C ALA A 111 13.05 -8.72 7.63
N LEU A 112 13.49 -9.56 6.69
CA LEU A 112 12.60 -10.45 5.95
C LEU A 112 11.99 -11.51 6.87
N SER A 113 10.89 -12.12 6.42
CA SER A 113 10.28 -13.27 7.10
C SER A 113 11.26 -14.46 7.19
N SER A 114 11.27 -15.16 8.33
CA SER A 114 11.98 -16.44 8.48
C SER A 114 11.37 -17.56 7.62
N THR A 115 10.13 -17.36 7.16
CA THR A 115 9.43 -18.23 6.20
C THR A 115 9.20 -17.41 4.92
N PRO A 116 10.16 -17.39 3.99
CA PRO A 116 10.01 -16.68 2.71
C PRO A 116 8.96 -17.35 1.83
N GLU A 117 8.40 -16.59 0.89
CA GLU A 117 7.40 -17.08 -0.05
C GLU A 117 7.97 -18.19 -0.96
N PRO A 118 7.46 -19.43 -0.91
CA PRO A 118 7.98 -20.52 -1.72
C PRO A 118 7.91 -20.27 -3.23
N MET A 119 6.91 -19.49 -3.68
CA MET A 119 6.79 -19.09 -5.08
C MET A 119 7.89 -18.12 -5.52
N TRP A 120 8.68 -17.54 -4.61
CA TRP A 120 9.74 -16.60 -4.97
C TRP A 120 11.11 -17.27 -4.98
N ARG A 121 11.15 -18.56 -5.28
CA ARG A 121 12.38 -19.31 -5.50
C ARG A 121 12.62 -19.50 -6.98
N ASP A 122 13.88 -19.34 -7.39
CA ASP A 122 14.30 -19.72 -8.73
C ASP A 122 14.31 -21.25 -8.90
N VAL A 123 14.55 -21.72 -10.13
CA VAL A 123 14.64 -23.15 -10.45
C VAL A 123 15.78 -23.88 -9.73
N ALA A 124 16.75 -23.15 -9.17
CA ALA A 124 17.84 -23.69 -8.36
C ALA A 124 17.53 -23.62 -6.84
N GLY A 125 16.31 -23.22 -6.46
CA GLY A 125 15.85 -23.12 -5.08
C GLY A 125 16.34 -21.87 -4.33
N ARG A 126 16.92 -20.88 -5.00
CA ARG A 126 17.39 -19.64 -4.37
C ARG A 126 16.26 -18.62 -4.28
N ASP A 127 16.13 -17.96 -3.14
CA ASP A 127 15.13 -16.91 -2.95
C ASP A 127 15.45 -15.69 -3.85
N MET A 128 14.41 -15.18 -4.50
CA MET A 128 14.44 -14.03 -5.41
C MET A 128 14.40 -12.72 -4.65
N LEU A 129 13.73 -12.64 -3.50
CA LEU A 129 13.82 -11.52 -2.58
C LEU A 129 14.92 -11.81 -1.55
N ARG A 130 16.02 -11.03 -1.58
CA ARG A 130 17.23 -11.36 -0.81
C ARG A 130 17.43 -10.47 0.40
N SER A 131 17.17 -9.17 0.26
CA SER A 131 17.37 -8.21 1.33
C SER A 131 16.06 -7.60 1.79
N TYR A 132 16.02 -7.19 3.05
CA TYR A 132 14.95 -6.32 3.54
C TYR A 132 14.99 -4.94 2.85
N ASP A 133 16.18 -4.49 2.43
CA ASP A 133 16.36 -3.22 1.70
C ASP A 133 15.81 -3.24 0.27
N ASP A 134 15.52 -4.44 -0.27
CA ASP A 134 14.82 -4.59 -1.55
C ASP A 134 13.34 -4.18 -1.46
N ILE A 135 12.85 -3.93 -0.24
CA ILE A 135 11.50 -3.47 0.06
C ILE A 135 11.54 -1.99 0.40
N ALA A 136 10.73 -1.19 -0.30
CA ALA A 136 10.48 0.20 0.05
C ALA A 136 8.98 0.43 0.28
N VAL A 137 8.68 1.16 1.34
CA VAL A 137 7.36 1.70 1.66
C VAL A 137 7.53 3.19 1.88
N SER A 138 6.65 3.97 1.27
CA SER A 138 6.58 5.42 1.45
C SER A 138 5.13 5.86 1.45
N HIS A 139 4.81 6.86 2.26
CA HIS A 139 3.50 7.47 2.33
C HIS A 139 3.54 8.96 1.93
N VAL A 140 2.43 9.43 1.35
CA VAL A 140 2.15 10.86 1.13
C VAL A 140 0.69 11.15 1.46
N ALA A 141 0.44 12.03 2.42
CA ALA A 141 -0.88 12.59 2.70
C ALA A 141 -1.13 13.83 1.81
N GLY A 142 -2.29 13.87 1.17
CA GLY A 142 -2.70 14.95 0.27
C GLY A 142 -4.16 15.36 0.46
N THR A 143 -4.56 16.40 -0.26
CA THR A 143 -5.97 16.85 -0.33
C THR A 143 -6.61 16.34 -1.62
N THR A 144 -7.92 16.13 -1.63
CA THR A 144 -8.63 15.56 -2.80
C THR A 144 -8.84 16.58 -3.93
N GLY A 145 -8.56 17.86 -3.70
CA GLY A 145 -8.82 18.98 -4.63
C GLY A 145 -10.31 19.32 -4.83
N THR A 146 -11.21 18.80 -3.99
CA THR A 146 -12.67 18.92 -4.14
C THR A 146 -13.24 20.19 -3.50
N ALA A 147 -14.52 20.50 -3.75
CA ALA A 147 -15.22 21.64 -3.12
C ALA A 147 -15.21 21.57 -1.58
N VAL A 148 -15.12 20.36 -1.02
CA VAL A 148 -14.97 20.13 0.42
C VAL A 148 -13.63 20.67 0.92
N ASP A 149 -12.53 20.46 0.19
CA ASP A 149 -11.19 20.95 0.58
C ASP A 149 -11.12 22.48 0.55
N LYS A 150 -11.82 23.13 -0.40
CA LYS A 150 -11.98 24.59 -0.42
C LYS A 150 -12.77 25.11 0.78
N SER A 151 -13.85 24.41 1.16
CA SER A 151 -14.64 24.80 2.34
C SER A 151 -13.90 24.56 3.66
N MET A 152 -13.07 23.52 3.76
CA MET A 152 -12.24 23.28 4.95
C MET A 152 -11.05 24.23 5.03
N SER A 153 -10.42 24.60 3.91
CA SER A 153 -9.40 25.65 3.89
C SER A 153 -9.95 27.02 4.30
N MET A 154 -11.22 27.32 3.99
CA MET A 154 -11.90 28.52 4.50
C MET A 154 -12.16 28.45 6.02
N LEU A 155 -12.43 27.26 6.55
CA LEU A 155 -12.56 27.04 7.99
C LEU A 155 -11.21 27.14 8.72
N ASP A 156 -10.12 26.70 8.08
CA ASP A 156 -8.77 26.87 8.57
C ASP A 156 -8.37 28.36 8.66
N THR A 157 -8.75 29.19 7.67
CA THR A 157 -8.57 30.65 7.79
C THR A 157 -9.40 31.32 8.90
N LEU A 158 -10.42 30.64 9.46
CA LEU A 158 -11.12 31.10 10.67
C LEU A 158 -10.37 30.70 11.96
N SER A 159 -9.47 29.72 11.89
CA SER A 159 -8.62 29.28 13.01
C SER A 159 -7.57 30.33 13.37
N ASP A 160 -7.02 31.00 12.35
CA ASP A 160 -6.10 32.16 12.46
C ASP A 160 -6.73 33.38 13.16
N ILE A 161 -8.06 33.42 13.30
CA ILE A 161 -8.81 34.47 14.00
C ILE A 161 -8.94 34.19 15.52
N GLY A 162 -8.23 33.17 16.04
CA GLY A 162 -8.16 32.86 17.47
C GLY A 162 -9.22 31.87 17.95
N ALA A 163 -10.10 31.40 17.07
CA ALA A 163 -10.94 30.24 17.31
C ALA A 163 -10.12 28.99 16.96
N GLY A 164 -9.29 28.48 17.89
CA GLY A 164 -8.39 27.32 17.68
C GLY A 164 -9.06 26.04 17.18
N PHE A 165 -9.41 26.05 15.91
CA PHE A 165 -10.13 25.05 15.12
C PHE A 165 -9.25 24.71 13.93
N ASP A 166 -8.23 23.93 14.22
CA ASP A 166 -7.31 23.42 13.23
C ASP A 166 -8.01 22.19 12.60
N LEU A 167 -8.17 22.15 11.27
CA LEU A 167 -8.81 21.03 10.57
C LEU A 167 -7.87 20.31 9.61
N PRO A 168 -7.73 18.97 9.70
CA PRO A 168 -6.94 18.23 8.73
C PRO A 168 -7.67 18.21 7.37
N VAL A 169 -7.21 19.07 6.46
CA VAL A 169 -7.68 19.11 5.06
C VAL A 169 -7.10 17.98 4.20
N LYS A 170 -6.10 17.26 4.73
CA LYS A 170 -5.50 16.10 4.07
C LYS A 170 -6.35 14.86 4.37
N ASN A 171 -7.28 14.60 3.48
CA ASN A 171 -8.23 13.48 3.52
C ASN A 171 -7.85 12.37 2.54
N GLN A 172 -6.68 12.43 1.91
CA GLN A 172 -6.21 11.42 0.98
C GLN A 172 -4.89 10.83 1.48
N GLU A 173 -4.94 9.57 1.88
CA GLU A 173 -3.77 8.78 2.27
C GLU A 173 -3.28 8.00 1.07
N ASN A 174 -2.07 8.31 0.58
CA ASN A 174 -1.47 7.61 -0.54
C ASN A 174 -0.24 6.80 -0.08
N ALA A 175 -0.31 5.48 -0.20
CA ALA A 175 0.79 4.59 0.14
C ALA A 175 1.37 3.92 -1.10
N ARG A 176 2.69 4.01 -1.23
CA ARG A 176 3.45 3.37 -2.30
C ARG A 176 4.35 2.28 -1.72
N VAL A 177 4.28 1.13 -2.37
CA VAL A 177 5.16 -0.02 -2.09
C VAL A 177 5.97 -0.33 -3.32
N SER A 178 7.23 -0.70 -3.11
CA SER A 178 8.14 -1.18 -4.13
C SER A 178 8.86 -2.42 -3.61
N VAL A 179 8.92 -3.46 -4.43
CA VAL A 179 9.65 -4.70 -4.12
C VAL A 179 10.59 -5.02 -5.29
N ARG A 180 11.88 -5.10 -4.99
CA ARG A 180 12.94 -5.48 -5.93
C ARG A 180 13.14 -6.99 -5.86
N LEU A 181 12.92 -7.70 -6.97
CA LEU A 181 13.06 -9.15 -7.04
C LEU A 181 14.15 -9.56 -8.03
N ALA A 182 14.91 -10.57 -7.60
CA ALA A 182 15.88 -11.33 -8.38
C ALA A 182 16.93 -10.47 -9.10
N TYR A 183 17.30 -9.35 -8.48
CA TYR A 183 18.53 -8.64 -8.80
C TYR A 183 19.72 -9.55 -8.50
N ASP A 184 20.71 -9.55 -9.40
CA ASP A 184 21.94 -10.35 -9.27
C ASP A 184 21.67 -11.86 -9.07
N ASN A 185 20.61 -12.40 -9.69
CA ASN A 185 20.32 -13.83 -9.64
C ASN A 185 21.11 -14.59 -10.73
N PRO A 186 22.11 -15.42 -10.37
CA PRO A 186 22.98 -16.11 -11.33
C PRO A 186 22.25 -17.19 -12.13
N THR A 187 21.20 -17.79 -11.56
CA THR A 187 20.37 -18.81 -12.24
C THR A 187 19.60 -18.15 -13.38
N LEU A 188 18.94 -17.03 -13.09
CA LEU A 188 18.14 -16.31 -14.08
C LEU A 188 19.01 -15.65 -15.14
N SER A 189 20.18 -15.11 -14.79
CA SER A 189 21.12 -14.58 -15.79
C SER A 189 21.72 -15.67 -16.69
N SER A 190 21.85 -16.91 -16.20
CA SER A 190 22.29 -18.04 -17.03
C SER A 190 21.20 -18.51 -18.01
N LEU A 191 19.94 -18.47 -17.59
CA LEU A 191 18.80 -18.85 -18.45
C LEU A 191 18.43 -17.73 -19.44
N TRP A 192 18.51 -16.48 -18.98
CA TRP A 192 18.20 -15.28 -19.73
C TRP A 192 19.34 -14.28 -19.56
N PRO A 193 20.31 -14.24 -20.50
CA PRO A 193 21.51 -13.38 -20.39
C PRO A 193 21.22 -11.88 -20.24
N SER A 194 20.03 -11.42 -20.65
CA SER A 194 19.59 -10.03 -20.49
C SER A 194 18.90 -9.74 -19.14
N TRP A 195 18.77 -10.72 -18.25
CA TRP A 195 18.11 -10.57 -16.95
C TRP A 195 18.87 -9.62 -16.03
N GLN A 196 18.18 -8.64 -15.48
CA GLN A 196 18.74 -7.62 -14.58
C GLN A 196 17.95 -7.48 -13.27
N GLY A 197 16.98 -8.36 -13.03
CA GLY A 197 15.99 -8.21 -11.95
C GLY A 197 14.80 -7.34 -12.36
N LEU A 198 13.77 -7.34 -11.52
CA LEU A 198 12.52 -6.61 -11.75
C LEU A 198 12.10 -5.87 -10.49
N THR A 199 11.58 -4.67 -10.65
CA THR A 199 10.97 -3.91 -9.56
C THR A 199 9.47 -3.82 -9.78
N PHE A 200 8.70 -4.31 -8.82
CA PHE A 200 7.25 -4.13 -8.79
C PHE A 200 6.92 -2.96 -7.89
N SER A 201 6.17 -1.99 -8.40
CA SER A 201 5.73 -0.84 -7.60
C SER A 201 4.24 -0.57 -7.76
N ASP A 202 3.55 -0.51 -6.63
CA ASP A 202 2.12 -0.29 -6.55
C ASP A 202 1.80 0.86 -5.61
N ASN A 203 0.68 1.52 -5.89
CA ASN A 203 0.25 2.72 -5.21
C ASN A 203 -1.24 2.60 -4.90
N THR A 204 -1.61 2.74 -3.63
CA THR A 204 -3.01 2.73 -3.20
C THR A 204 -3.32 4.03 -2.49
N ALA A 205 -4.40 4.69 -2.92
CA ALA A 205 -4.95 5.86 -2.25
C ALA A 205 -6.27 5.52 -1.56
N ILE A 206 -6.43 5.96 -0.32
CA ILE A 206 -7.68 5.86 0.45
C ILE A 206 -8.10 7.26 0.86
N LEU A 207 -9.39 7.56 0.70
CA LEU A 207 -9.98 8.77 1.24
C LEU A 207 -10.41 8.53 2.69
N THR A 208 -9.85 9.31 3.61
CA THR A 208 -10.12 9.23 5.04
C THR A 208 -10.95 10.42 5.49
N ASN A 209 -11.95 10.16 6.34
CA ASN A 209 -12.61 11.22 7.08
C ASN A 209 -11.79 11.47 8.35
N GLY A 210 -10.92 12.47 8.34
CA GLY A 210 -10.01 12.80 9.46
C GLY A 210 -10.70 13.21 10.78
N TRP A 211 -12.02 13.11 10.88
CA TRP A 211 -12.82 13.63 11.99
C TRP A 211 -13.24 12.58 13.03
N THR A 212 -13.09 11.28 12.74
CA THR A 212 -13.62 10.20 13.61
C THR A 212 -12.65 9.05 13.86
N ALA A 213 -11.44 9.06 13.27
CA ALA A 213 -10.50 7.96 13.44
C ALA A 213 -9.96 7.83 14.89
N ASP A 214 -9.96 8.93 15.66
CA ASP A 214 -9.34 9.02 17.00
C ASP A 214 -10.35 8.95 18.17
N GLY A 215 -11.60 8.51 17.89
CA GLY A 215 -12.61 8.26 18.92
C GLY A 215 -13.34 9.51 19.46
N SER A 216 -14.25 9.32 20.42
CA SER A 216 -15.16 10.37 20.90
C SER A 216 -14.46 11.45 21.74
N ASP A 217 -13.35 11.14 22.40
CA ASP A 217 -12.60 12.11 23.23
C ASP A 217 -11.80 13.10 22.37
N HIS A 218 -11.27 12.64 21.23
CA HIS A 218 -10.65 13.53 20.25
C HIS A 218 -11.70 14.45 19.61
N ALA A 219 -12.86 13.89 19.22
CA ALA A 219 -13.97 14.70 18.70
C ALA A 219 -14.43 15.75 19.71
N LYS A 220 -14.53 15.41 21.01
CA LYS A 220 -14.81 16.37 22.09
C LYS A 220 -13.78 17.48 22.16
N THR A 221 -12.50 17.15 22.02
CA THR A 221 -11.41 18.14 22.13
C THR A 221 -11.35 19.08 20.93
N LEU A 222 -11.55 18.55 19.71
CA LEU A 222 -11.67 19.36 18.50
C LEU A 222 -12.87 20.32 18.58
N ILE A 223 -14.03 19.83 19.04
CA ILE A 223 -15.24 20.65 19.21
C ILE A 223 -15.04 21.67 20.35
N ALA A 224 -14.36 21.31 21.44
CA ALA A 224 -14.04 22.24 22.52
C ALA A 224 -13.10 23.38 22.07
N GLY A 225 -12.18 23.10 21.15
CA GLY A 225 -11.35 24.11 20.49
C GLY A 225 -12.16 25.10 19.64
N ALA A 226 -13.20 24.59 18.98
CA ALA A 226 -14.09 25.30 18.05
C ALA A 226 -15.18 26.14 18.70
N VAL A 227 -15.50 25.86 19.97
CA VAL A 227 -16.60 26.51 20.70
C VAL A 227 -16.01 27.60 21.60
N PRO A 228 -16.13 28.91 21.25
CA PRO A 228 -15.53 30.00 22.02
C PRO A 228 -16.04 30.04 23.47
N THR A 229 -17.26 29.54 23.72
CA THR A 229 -17.83 29.42 25.08
C THR A 229 -17.15 28.36 25.94
N ALA A 230 -16.49 27.36 25.35
CA ALA A 230 -15.76 26.33 26.08
C ALA A 230 -14.39 26.81 26.59
N LYS A 231 -13.83 27.87 25.99
CA LYS A 231 -12.57 28.51 26.39
C LYS A 231 -12.73 29.57 27.48
N GLY A 232 -13.94 29.77 28.00
CA GLY A 232 -14.20 30.60 29.18
C GLY A 232 -14.41 32.09 28.92
N ASP A 233 -14.36 32.58 27.68
CA ASP A 233 -14.26 34.03 27.40
C ASP A 233 -15.49 34.68 26.76
N LEU A 234 -16.68 34.08 26.92
CA LEU A 234 -17.95 34.74 26.53
C LEU A 234 -18.67 35.41 27.71
N ILE A 235 -17.92 35.92 28.68
CA ILE A 235 -18.48 36.71 29.80
C ILE A 235 -19.03 38.09 29.31
N GLY A 236 -18.87 38.46 28.03
CA GLY A 236 -19.30 39.76 27.52
C GLY A 236 -20.42 39.81 26.47
N VAL A 237 -20.83 38.68 25.85
CA VAL A 237 -21.87 38.73 24.80
C VAL A 237 -23.22 38.39 25.42
N GLY A 238 -23.99 39.42 25.73
CA GLY A 238 -25.32 39.29 26.33
C GLY A 238 -26.26 38.47 25.43
N LEU A 239 -26.53 37.23 25.83
CA LEU A 239 -27.56 36.36 25.23
C LEU A 239 -28.95 37.04 25.21
N ASP A 240 -29.16 38.05 26.05
CA ASP A 240 -30.32 38.92 26.09
C ASP A 240 -30.64 39.57 24.72
N ALA A 241 -29.63 39.83 23.89
CA ALA A 241 -29.82 40.39 22.54
C ALA A 241 -30.55 39.43 21.57
N PHE A 242 -30.55 38.13 21.86
CA PHE A 242 -31.20 37.09 21.05
C PHE A 242 -32.52 36.59 21.65
N ALA A 243 -32.93 37.11 22.81
CA ALA A 243 -34.22 36.81 23.44
C ALA A 243 -35.46 36.94 22.51
N PRO A 244 -35.50 37.86 21.51
CA PRO A 244 -36.63 37.93 20.58
C PRO A 244 -36.75 36.74 19.61
N LEU A 245 -35.67 35.97 19.42
CA LEU A 245 -35.63 34.82 18.51
C LEU A 245 -36.04 33.50 19.18
N GLY A 246 -36.22 33.50 20.50
CA GLY A 246 -36.72 32.36 21.27
C GLY A 246 -36.19 32.35 22.71
N SER A 247 -37.07 32.11 23.68
CA SER A 247 -36.71 32.04 25.11
C SER A 247 -35.72 30.93 25.45
N ASP A 248 -35.65 29.89 24.60
CA ASP A 248 -34.77 28.73 24.80
C ASP A 248 -33.29 29.10 24.65
N ILE A 249 -32.98 30.22 23.97
CA ILE A 249 -31.61 30.72 23.79
C ILE A 249 -31.00 31.20 25.11
N LEU A 250 -31.84 31.65 26.06
CA LEU A 250 -31.41 32.09 27.40
C LEU A 250 -31.08 30.92 28.34
N GLY A 251 -31.57 29.71 28.04
CA GLY A 251 -31.33 28.49 28.83
C GLY A 251 -30.08 27.70 28.41
N LEU A 252 -29.33 28.20 27.41
CA LEU A 252 -28.17 27.50 26.86
C LEU A 252 -27.02 27.43 27.86
N LYS A 253 -26.60 26.21 28.20
CA LYS A 253 -25.37 25.96 28.97
C LYS A 253 -24.16 26.13 28.06
N LEU A 254 -23.70 27.38 27.94
CA LEU A 254 -22.50 27.75 27.19
C LEU A 254 -21.29 26.89 27.65
N GLY A 255 -20.59 26.28 26.69
CA GLY A 255 -19.42 25.41 26.96
C GLY A 255 -19.74 23.94 27.29
N LYS A 256 -21.01 23.52 27.36
CA LYS A 256 -21.38 22.12 27.58
C LYS A 256 -21.29 21.30 26.29
N ILE A 257 -20.38 20.32 26.24
CA ILE A 257 -20.18 19.41 25.09
C ILE A 257 -20.51 17.98 25.55
N GLU A 258 -21.64 17.44 25.10
CA GLU A 258 -22.10 16.08 25.38
C GLU A 258 -22.42 15.36 24.06
N PRO A 259 -21.42 14.84 23.33
CA PRO A 259 -21.63 14.20 22.03
C PRO A 259 -22.38 12.88 22.14
N ASP A 260 -22.34 12.25 23.32
CA ASP A 260 -22.90 10.92 23.58
C ASP A 260 -24.34 10.97 24.14
N VAL A 261 -24.90 12.17 24.35
CA VAL A 261 -26.26 12.35 24.87
C VAL A 261 -27.21 12.63 23.73
N VAL A 262 -28.11 11.68 23.45
CA VAL A 262 -29.19 11.88 22.49
C VAL A 262 -30.30 12.70 23.18
N PRO A 263 -30.72 13.86 22.61
CA PRO A 263 -31.83 14.64 23.16
C PRO A 263 -33.09 13.78 23.25
N GLN A 264 -33.84 13.90 24.35
CA GLN A 264 -35.04 13.08 24.59
C GLN A 264 -36.09 13.21 23.48
N ASP A 265 -36.17 14.37 22.81
CA ASP A 265 -37.05 14.59 21.65
C ASP A 265 -36.73 13.70 20.44
N ARG A 266 -35.51 13.13 20.36
CA ARG A 266 -35.10 12.20 19.30
C ARG A 266 -35.24 10.73 19.68
N LEU A 267 -35.49 10.45 20.95
CA LEU A 267 -35.89 9.14 21.43
C LEU A 267 -37.42 9.13 21.37
N GLY A 268 -37.98 8.88 20.18
CA GLY A 268 -39.41 8.96 19.88
C GLY A 268 -40.28 8.65 21.11
N GLY A 269 -41.03 9.66 21.55
CA GLY A 269 -41.69 9.68 22.84
C GLY A 269 -42.62 8.49 23.06
N ARG A 270 -42.69 8.04 24.31
CA ARG A 270 -43.85 7.28 24.80
C ARG A 270 -45.02 8.21 25.04
#